data_AF-A0A8T0WKW4-F1
#
_entry.id   AF-A0A8T0WKW4-F1
#
_cell.length_a   1.000
_cell.length_b   1.000
_cell.length_c   1.000
_cell.angle_alpha   90.00
_cell.angle_beta   90.00
_cell.angle_gamma   90.00
#
_symmetry.space_group_name_H-M   'P 1'
#
loop_
_entity.id
_entity.type
_entity.pdbx_description
1 polymer ?
#
loop_
_entity_poly.entity_id
_entity_poly.type
_entity_poly.pdbx_seq_one_letter_code
_entity_poly.pdbx_strand_id
1 'polypeptide(L)'
;MVQFPRFGAEQAEWVNARTCLRQRSLPLRATECVLVHCWDLVLCYKESEQSTGLYFDARVHGREIKSHDSRECDCRFLVRYEHDQSEEIVYLRNLCRRP
;
A
#
# COMPACT_ATOMS: atom_id res chain seq x y z
N MET A 1 -17.22 -16.64 2.21
CA MET A 1 -15.94 -17.27 2.58
C MET A 1 -14.90 -16.91 1.53
N VAL A 2 -13.70 -16.51 1.94
CA VAL A 2 -12.59 -16.14 1.05
C VAL A 2 -11.42 -17.06 1.34
N GLN A 3 -10.78 -17.54 0.28
CA GLN A 3 -9.51 -18.27 0.37
C GLN A 3 -8.39 -17.34 -0.08
N PHE A 4 -7.36 -17.21 0.75
CA PHE A 4 -6.24 -16.34 0.45
C PHE A 4 -5.22 -17.09 -0.44
N PRO A 5 -4.72 -16.46 -1.51
CA PRO A 5 -3.67 -17.06 -2.33
C PRO A 5 -2.45 -17.42 -1.48
N ARG A 6 -1.84 -18.58 -1.76
CA ARG A 6 -0.69 -19.17 -1.02
C ARG A 6 -1.00 -19.73 0.37
N PHE A 7 -2.26 -19.72 0.78
CA PHE A 7 -2.71 -20.34 2.02
C PHE A 7 -3.64 -21.52 1.73
N GLY A 8 -3.67 -22.48 2.65
CA GLY A 8 -4.54 -23.66 2.55
C GLY A 8 -6.00 -23.35 2.91
N ALA A 9 -6.90 -24.29 2.64
CA ALA A 9 -8.34 -24.14 2.94
C ALA A 9 -8.62 -23.91 4.44
N GLU A 10 -7.75 -24.41 5.32
CA GLU A 10 -7.82 -24.22 6.79
C GLU A 10 -7.71 -22.76 7.23
N GLN A 11 -7.17 -21.89 6.37
CA GLN A 11 -7.02 -20.45 6.64
C GLN A 11 -8.07 -19.62 5.88
N ALA A 12 -9.13 -20.26 5.39
CA ALA A 12 -10.25 -19.56 4.78
C ALA A 12 -11.05 -18.80 5.84
N GLU A 13 -11.45 -17.58 5.52
CA GLU A 13 -12.15 -16.71 6.47
C GLU A 13 -13.52 -16.25 5.94
N TRP A 14 -14.44 -16.07 6.88
CA TRP A 14 -15.71 -15.37 6.63
C TRP A 14 -15.50 -13.87 6.85
N VAL A 15 -15.48 -13.12 5.76
CA VAL A 15 -15.31 -11.66 5.78
C VAL A 15 -16.60 -10.95 5.41
N ASN A 16 -16.77 -9.72 5.90
CA ASN A 16 -17.90 -8.88 5.54
C ASN A 16 -17.71 -8.35 4.11
N ALA A 17 -18.62 -8.72 3.20
CA ALA A 17 -18.50 -8.36 1.79
C ALA A 17 -18.58 -6.85 1.51
N ARG A 18 -19.20 -6.05 2.39
CA ARG A 18 -19.35 -4.60 2.21
C ARG A 18 -18.13 -3.81 2.69
N THR A 19 -17.44 -4.32 3.72
CA THR A 19 -16.36 -3.57 4.39
C THR A 19 -14.98 -4.17 4.16
N CYS A 20 -14.88 -5.47 3.89
CA CYS A 20 -13.61 -6.20 3.84
C CYS A 20 -13.26 -6.72 2.43
N LEU A 21 -14.13 -6.50 1.45
CA LEU A 21 -13.87 -6.86 0.05
C LEU A 21 -13.85 -5.62 -0.83
N ARG A 22 -12.86 -5.55 -1.70
CA ARG A 22 -12.71 -4.48 -2.70
C ARG A 22 -11.87 -4.97 -3.87
N GLN A 23 -11.94 -4.26 -4.99
CA GLN A 23 -11.06 -4.52 -6.13
C GLN A 23 -9.59 -4.36 -5.72
N ARG A 24 -8.75 -5.28 -6.20
CA ARG A 24 -7.31 -5.37 -5.89
C ARG A 24 -6.61 -4.05 -6.25
N SER A 25 -5.83 -3.51 -5.32
CA SER A 25 -4.97 -2.35 -5.57
C SER A 25 -3.90 -2.68 -6.63
N LEU A 26 -3.48 -1.68 -7.38
CA LEU A 26 -2.58 -1.83 -8.51
C LEU A 26 -1.18 -1.32 -8.15
N PRO A 27 -0.11 -2.07 -8.49
CA PRO A 27 1.26 -1.60 -8.27
C PRO A 27 1.53 -0.38 -9.14
N LEU A 28 2.37 0.52 -8.63
CA LEU A 28 2.82 1.72 -9.34
C LEU A 28 4.16 1.46 -10.03
N ARG A 29 4.29 1.88 -11.28
CA ARG A 29 5.57 1.91 -12.00
C ARG A 29 6.39 3.10 -11.54
N ALA A 30 7.71 3.04 -11.70
CA ALA A 30 8.60 4.14 -11.29
C ALA A 30 8.17 5.51 -11.86
N THR A 31 7.75 5.55 -13.13
CA THR A 31 7.26 6.77 -13.80
C THR A 31 5.90 7.27 -13.33
N GLU A 32 5.16 6.46 -12.55
CA GLU A 32 3.82 6.79 -12.05
C GLU A 32 3.86 7.48 -10.66
N CYS A 33 5.05 7.79 -10.13
CA CYS A 33 5.21 8.51 -8.86
C CYS A 33 4.49 9.87 -8.83
N VAL A 34 4.40 10.53 -9.98
CA VAL A 34 3.73 11.82 -10.15
C VAL A 34 2.21 11.74 -10.01
N LEU A 35 1.63 10.55 -10.18
CA LEU A 35 0.20 10.29 -10.07
C LEU A 35 -0.25 10.14 -8.61
N VAL A 36 0.70 10.03 -7.67
CA VAL A 36 0.40 9.95 -6.24
C VAL A 36 0.29 11.36 -5.67
N HIS A 37 -0.90 11.68 -5.16
CA HIS A 37 -1.24 12.98 -4.61
C HIS A 37 -1.48 12.91 -3.11
N CYS A 38 -1.36 14.05 -2.44
CA CYS A 38 -1.77 14.14 -1.04
C CYS A 38 -3.26 13.80 -0.92
N TRP A 39 -3.60 13.13 0.17
CA TRP A 39 -4.89 12.58 0.55
C TRP A 39 -5.35 11.34 -0.22
N ASP A 40 -4.56 10.86 -1.19
CA ASP A 40 -4.83 9.60 -1.86
C ASP A 40 -4.82 8.44 -0.86
N LEU A 41 -5.83 7.58 -0.95
CA LEU A 41 -5.86 6.30 -0.27
C LEU A 41 -4.97 5.33 -1.04
N VAL A 42 -4.00 4.73 -0.36
CA VAL A 42 -3.05 3.77 -0.92
C VAL A 42 -2.98 2.53 -0.04
N LEU A 43 -2.68 1.39 -0.65
CA LEU A 43 -2.30 0.19 0.08
C LEU A 43 -0.77 0.20 0.25
N CYS A 44 -0.30 0.29 1.48
CA CYS A 44 1.11 0.42 1.83
C CYS A 44 1.64 -0.88 2.46
N TYR A 45 2.77 -1.38 1.95
CA TYR A 45 3.51 -2.47 2.55
C TYR A 45 4.40 -1.95 3.68
N LYS A 46 4.11 -2.39 4.91
CA LYS A 46 4.84 -2.08 6.14
C LYS A 46 5.66 -3.30 6.53
N GLU A 47 6.98 -3.16 6.53
CA GLU A 47 7.88 -4.20 7.03
C GLU A 47 7.78 -4.31 8.56
N SER A 48 7.91 -5.53 9.07
CA SER A 48 7.95 -5.82 10.49
C SER A 48 9.29 -6.47 10.80
N GLU A 49 9.99 -5.97 11.81
CA GLU A 49 11.26 -6.57 12.27
C GLU A 49 11.06 -8.00 12.82
N GLN A 50 9.85 -8.32 13.30
CA GLN A 50 9.56 -9.55 14.04
C GLN A 50 8.77 -10.58 13.22
N SER A 51 8.20 -10.19 12.08
CA SER A 51 7.29 -11.02 11.30
C SER A 51 7.32 -10.68 9.80
N THR A 52 6.64 -11.46 8.97
CA THR A 52 6.48 -11.10 7.55
C THR A 52 5.73 -9.77 7.43
N GLY A 53 6.22 -8.84 6.61
CA GLY A 53 5.58 -7.54 6.41
C GLY A 53 4.13 -7.67 5.94
N LEU A 54 3.32 -6.67 6.29
CA LEU A 54 1.87 -6.65 6.04
C LEU A 54 1.48 -5.45 5.18
N TYR A 55 0.31 -5.56 4.55
CA TYR A 55 -0.26 -4.47 3.77
C TYR A 55 -1.38 -3.78 4.55
N PHE A 56 -1.31 -2.46 4.66
CA PHE A 56 -2.28 -1.63 5.36
C PHE A 56 -2.81 -0.51 4.48
N ASP A 57 -4.04 -0.08 4.73
CA ASP A 57 -4.53 1.17 4.17
C ASP A 57 -3.85 2.36 4.83
N ALA A 58 -3.42 3.31 4.00
CA ALA A 58 -2.78 4.54 4.42
C ALA A 58 -3.18 5.71 3.51
N ARG A 59 -3.10 6.93 4.03
CA ARG A 59 -3.31 8.16 3.27
C ARG A 59 -2.00 8.89 3.08
N VAL A 60 -1.76 9.39 1.87
CA VAL A 60 -0.57 10.19 1.57
C VAL A 60 -0.73 11.58 2.18
N HIS A 61 0.15 11.98 3.08
CA HIS A 61 0.13 13.30 3.72
C HIS A 61 1.15 14.27 3.12
N GLY A 62 2.24 13.73 2.56
CA GLY A 62 3.28 14.52 1.93
C GLY A 62 3.99 13.75 0.82
N ARG A 63 4.61 14.48 -0.10
CA ARG A 63 5.39 13.91 -1.20
C ARG A 63 6.64 14.74 -1.47
N GLU A 64 7.76 14.05 -1.62
CA GLU A 64 9.04 14.60 -2.06
C GLU A 64 9.36 13.92 -3.40
N ILE A 65 9.02 14.62 -4.50
CA ILE A 65 9.23 14.12 -5.86
C ILE A 65 10.60 14.57 -6.35
N LYS A 66 11.39 13.61 -6.85
CA LYS A 66 12.74 13.83 -7.38
C LYS A 66 12.80 13.49 -8.87
N SER A 67 13.80 14.04 -9.55
CA SER A 67 14.15 13.58 -10.89
C SER A 67 14.87 12.24 -10.78
N HIS A 68 14.28 11.19 -11.33
CA HIS A 68 14.87 9.85 -11.39
C HIS A 68 14.60 9.21 -12.76
N ASP A 69 15.23 8.07 -13.04
CA ASP A 69 15.04 7.36 -14.30
C ASP A 69 13.70 6.60 -14.35
N SER A 70 13.42 5.98 -15.48
CA SER A 70 12.18 5.20 -15.66
C SER A 70 12.19 3.83 -14.99
N ARG A 71 13.31 3.41 -14.40
CA ARG A 71 13.53 2.05 -13.87
C ARG A 71 13.32 2.01 -12.37
N GLU A 72 13.81 3.01 -11.65
CA GLU A 72 13.74 3.09 -10.20
C GLU A 72 13.19 4.45 -9.76
N CYS A 73 12.36 4.43 -8.72
CA CYS A 73 11.83 5.63 -8.10
C CYS A 73 12.36 5.73 -6.67
N ASP A 74 13.06 6.83 -6.39
CA ASP A 74 13.60 7.20 -5.09
C ASP A 74 12.80 8.33 -4.40
N CYS A 75 11.62 8.66 -4.95
CA CYS A 75 10.69 9.61 -4.35
C CYS A 75 10.20 9.10 -2.98
N ARG A 76 9.94 10.04 -2.08
CA ARG A 76 9.48 9.74 -0.72
C ARG A 76 8.06 10.21 -0.52
N PHE A 77 7.28 9.39 0.17
CA PHE A 77 5.88 9.67 0.48
C PHE A 77 5.70 9.55 1.99
N LEU A 78 5.26 10.64 2.62
CA LEU A 78 4.80 10.60 4.00
C LEU A 78 3.39 10.02 3.98
N VAL A 79 3.19 8.87 4.62
CA VAL A 79 1.90 8.21 4.73
C VAL A 79 1.44 8.18 6.18
N ARG A 80 0.13 8.29 6.39
CA ARG A 80 -0.52 8.04 7.68
C ARG A 80 -1.41 6.82 7.58
N TYR A 81 -1.16 5.80 8.40
CA TYR A 81 -1.93 4.56 8.38
C TYR A 81 -3.31 4.74 9.00
N GLU A 82 -4.36 4.17 8.39
CA GLU A 82 -5.73 4.35 8.89
C GLU A 82 -5.98 3.58 10.20
N HIS A 83 -5.28 2.45 10.40
CA HIS A 83 -5.53 1.55 11.54
C HIS A 83 -5.00 2.05 12.89
N ASP A 84 -3.87 2.77 12.91
CA ASP A 84 -3.19 3.21 14.14
C ASP A 84 -2.80 4.69 14.13
N GLN A 85 -3.08 5.42 13.04
CA GLN A 85 -2.69 6.83 12.83
C GLN A 85 -1.18 7.10 12.87
N SER A 86 -0.34 6.05 12.83
CA SER A 86 1.11 6.22 12.74
C SER A 86 1.50 6.80 11.39
N GLU A 87 2.57 7.60 11.39
CA GLU A 87 3.14 8.19 10.18
C GLU A 87 4.49 7.57 9.85
N GLU A 88 4.74 7.37 8.56
CA GLU A 88 5.97 6.77 8.07
C GLU A 88 6.35 7.37 6.71
N ILE A 89 7.65 7.50 6.46
CA ILE A 89 8.16 7.84 5.13
C ILE A 89 8.45 6.55 4.39
N VAL A 90 7.75 6.34 3.27
CA VAL A 90 7.88 5.15 2.43
C VAL A 90 8.26 5.51 1.00
N TYR A 91 8.67 4.51 0.23
CA TYR A 91 9.02 4.64 -1.19
C TYR A 91 7.90 4.16 -2.09
N LEU A 92 7.93 4.54 -3.37
CA LEU A 92 6.88 4.16 -4.34
C LEU A 92 6.66 2.64 -4.43
N ARG A 93 7.73 1.84 -4.32
CA ARG A 93 7.67 0.36 -4.36
C ARG A 93 6.81 -0.26 -3.24
N ASN A 94 6.62 0.47 -2.14
CA ASN A 94 5.79 0.03 -1.02
C ASN A 94 4.31 0.38 -1.25
N LEU A 95 3.98 1.18 -2.26
CA LEU A 95 2.64 1.71 -2.49
C LEU A 95 1.96 0.99 -3.66
N CYS A 96 0.67 0.69 -3.46
CA CYS A 96 -0.24 0.33 -4.53
C CYS A 96 -1.42 1.31 -4.53
N ARG A 97 -1.76 1.83 -5.71
CA ARG A 97 -2.88 2.74 -5.88
C ARG A 97 -4.22 2.00 -5.87
N ARG A 98 -5.28 2.71 -5.51
CA ARG A 98 -6.64 2.22 -5.72
C ARG A 98 -6.97 2.22 -7.24
N PRO A 99 -7.81 1.28 -7.71
CA PRO A 99 -8.22 1.20 -9.11
C PRO A 99 -8.78 2.52 -9.66
#